data_AF-A0AAU3VRW0-F1
#
_entry.id   AF-A0AAU3VRW0-F1
#
_cell.length_a   1.000
_cell.length_b   1.000
_cell.length_c   1.000
_cell.angle_alpha   90.00
_cell.angle_beta   90.00
_cell.angle_gamma   90.00
#
_symmetry.space_group_name_H-M   'P 1'
#
loop_
_entity.id
_entity.type
_entity.pdbx_description
1 polymer ?
#
loop_
_entity_poly.entity_id
_entity_poly.type
_entity_poly.pdbx_seq_one_letter_code
_entity_poly.pdbx_strand_id
1 'polypeptide(L)'
;MRPGTVVSLVLEPRTDDKRWTDVQSSAPVLVLASGWKLDADGTARASLRCAGTRGGTADVTALAKAPDVAGAPRVAFTLHVSVVPYTSQG
;
A
#
# COMPACT_ATOMS: atom_id res chain seq x y z
N MET A 1 -12.11 6.70 -0.55
CA MET A 1 -11.52 7.53 0.52
C MET A 1 -11.61 9.00 0.13
N ARG A 2 -11.45 9.94 1.09
CA ARG A 2 -11.44 11.40 0.80
C ARG A 2 -10.01 11.94 0.86
N PRO A 3 -9.71 13.08 0.20
CA PRO A 3 -8.45 13.77 0.40
C PRO A 3 -8.24 14.10 1.89
N GLY A 4 -7.04 13.85 2.40
CA GLY A 4 -6.67 13.98 3.80
C GLY A 4 -6.81 12.71 4.64
N THR A 5 -7.53 11.68 4.17
CA THR A 5 -7.64 10.40 4.88
C THR A 5 -6.29 9.71 4.98
N VAL A 6 -5.95 9.21 6.17
CA VAL A 6 -4.83 8.29 6.42
C VAL A 6 -5.40 6.93 6.83
N VAL A 7 -4.93 5.87 6.19
CA VAL A 7 -5.33 4.48 6.48
C VAL A 7 -4.10 3.67 6.85
N SER A 8 -4.22 2.82 7.86
CA SER A 8 -3.20 1.82 8.17
C SER A 8 -3.48 0.54 7.37
N LEU A 9 -2.52 0.14 6.53
CA LEU A 9 -2.51 -1.17 5.89
C LEU A 9 -1.76 -2.13 6.81
N VAL A 10 -2.44 -3.18 7.25
CA VAL A 10 -1.85 -4.28 8.01
C VAL A 10 -1.96 -5.55 7.17
N LEU A 11 -0.83 -6.16 6.86
CA LEU A 11 -0.73 -7.40 6.11
C LEU A 11 -0.36 -8.51 7.10
N GLU A 12 -1.21 -9.52 7.17
CA GLU A 12 -0.98 -10.68 8.03
C GLU A 12 0.29 -11.44 7.62
N PRO A 13 0.91 -12.17 8.57
CA PRO A 13 2.00 -13.09 8.25
C PRO A 13 1.59 -14.03 7.12
N ARG A 14 2.49 -14.26 6.18
CA ARG A 14 2.22 -15.17 5.07
C ARG A 14 2.30 -16.61 5.53
N THR A 15 1.45 -17.46 4.96
CA THR A 15 1.43 -18.91 5.20
C THR A 15 2.26 -19.70 4.18
N ASP A 16 2.90 -19.02 3.23
CA ASP A 16 3.85 -19.60 2.28
C ASP A 16 5.30 -19.24 2.68
N ASP A 17 6.29 -19.77 1.96
CA ASP A 17 7.71 -19.56 2.26
C ASP A 17 8.22 -18.14 1.90
N LYS A 18 7.30 -17.19 1.65
CA LYS A 18 7.64 -15.83 1.25
C LYS A 18 7.44 -14.86 2.41
N ARG A 19 8.22 -13.78 2.40
CA ARG A 19 8.07 -12.65 3.32
C ARG A 19 7.63 -11.42 2.55
N TRP A 20 6.84 -10.58 3.20
CA TRP A 20 6.56 -9.24 2.69
C TRP A 20 7.86 -8.44 2.62
N THR A 21 8.04 -7.65 1.56
CA THR A 21 9.29 -6.90 1.34
C THR A 21 9.07 -5.41 1.21
N ASP A 22 7.97 -4.99 0.58
CA ASP A 22 7.72 -3.57 0.29
C ASP A 22 6.23 -3.33 -0.01
N VAL A 23 5.82 -2.06 0.01
CA VAL A 23 4.54 -1.61 -0.54
C VAL A 23 4.74 -0.41 -1.46
N GLN A 24 4.09 -0.42 -2.61
CA GLN A 24 4.27 0.59 -3.65
C GLN A 24 2.92 1.13 -4.11
N SER A 25 2.88 2.41 -4.48
CA SER A 25 1.68 3.05 -5.05
C SER A 25 1.94 3.38 -6.51
N SER A 26 0.98 3.05 -7.38
CA SER A 26 1.06 3.43 -8.80
C SER A 26 0.91 4.93 -9.04
N ALA A 27 0.34 5.66 -8.08
CA ALA A 27 0.17 7.11 -8.12
C ALA A 27 0.54 7.74 -6.76
N PRO A 28 1.84 7.86 -6.42
CA PRO A 28 2.30 8.29 -5.09
C PRO A 28 1.90 9.73 -4.73
N VAL A 29 1.62 10.56 -5.73
CA VAL A 29 1.09 11.93 -5.53
C VAL A 29 -0.38 11.90 -5.06
N LEU A 30 -1.13 10.86 -5.43
CA LEU A 30 -2.54 10.69 -5.04
C LEU A 30 -2.67 9.91 -3.73
N VAL A 31 -2.01 8.76 -3.64
CA VAL A 31 -1.96 7.89 -2.45
C VAL A 31 -0.50 7.63 -2.13
N LEU A 32 0.00 8.29 -1.09
CA LEU A 32 1.37 8.10 -0.61
C LEU A 32 1.40 6.94 0.37
N ALA A 33 2.17 5.90 0.06
CA ALA A 33 2.52 4.88 1.02
C ALA A 33 3.79 5.27 1.77
N SER A 34 3.79 5.11 3.10
CA SER A 34 4.94 5.45 3.95
C SER A 34 4.97 4.60 5.22
N GLY A 35 6.08 4.68 5.96
CA GLY A 35 6.23 3.99 7.24
C GLY A 35 6.18 2.47 7.12
N TRP A 36 6.65 1.91 6.01
CA TRP A 36 6.76 0.47 5.83
C TRP A 36 7.56 -0.17 6.96
N LYS A 37 7.01 -1.21 7.58
CA LYS A 37 7.68 -1.99 8.62
C LYS A 37 7.25 -3.45 8.52
N LEU A 38 8.22 -4.36 8.54
CA LEU A 38 8.01 -5.78 8.75
C LEU A 38 8.36 -6.12 10.20
N ASP A 39 7.42 -6.71 10.93
CA ASP A 39 7.62 -7.16 12.29
C ASP A 39 8.17 -8.59 12.34
N ALA A 40 8.75 -8.98 13.48
CA ALA A 40 9.40 -10.28 13.66
C ALA A 40 8.40 -11.46 13.54
N ASP A 41 7.13 -11.23 13.83
CA ASP A 41 6.05 -12.21 13.66
C ASP A 41 5.63 -12.40 12.19
N GLY A 42 6.20 -11.62 11.25
CA GLY A 42 5.89 -11.67 9.83
C GLY A 42 4.77 -10.72 9.39
N THR A 43 4.13 -10.00 10.32
CA THR A 43 3.16 -8.95 10.03
C THR A 43 3.86 -7.76 9.38
N ALA A 44 3.28 -7.21 8.31
CA ALA A 44 3.78 -5.98 7.72
C ALA A 44 2.77 -4.84 7.85
N ARG A 45 3.29 -3.61 8.00
CA ARG A 45 2.48 -2.42 8.24
C ARG A 45 2.95 -1.26 7.36
N ALA A 46 2.00 -0.48 6.88
CA ALA A 46 2.25 0.78 6.20
C ALA A 46 1.13 1.79 6.47
N SER A 47 1.46 3.08 6.35
CA SER A 47 0.47 4.16 6.31
C SER A 47 0.20 4.57 4.87
N LEU A 48 -1.07 4.74 4.51
CA LEU A 48 -1.52 5.22 3.21
C LEU A 48 -2.20 6.57 3.39
N ARG A 49 -1.59 7.64 2.88
CA ARG A 49 -2.16 9.00 2.92
C ARG A 49 -2.74 9.38 1.57
N CYS A 50 -4.03 9.69 1.55
CA CYS A 50 -4.72 10.22 0.37
C CYS A 50 -4.47 11.74 0.29
N ALA A 51 -3.70 12.22 -0.69
CA ALA A 51 -3.23 13.62 -0.74
C ALA A 51 -3.85 14.46 -1.87
N GLY A 52 -4.42 13.85 -2.92
CA GLY A 52 -4.91 14.59 -4.09
C GLY A 52 -6.31 15.19 -3.91
N THR A 53 -6.45 16.52 -4.07
CA THR A 53 -7.74 17.24 -3.98
C THR A 53 -8.65 17.05 -5.18
N ARG A 54 -8.09 16.69 -6.34
CA ARG A 54 -8.83 16.44 -7.59
C ARG A 54 -9.48 15.05 -7.67
N GLY A 55 -9.21 14.19 -6.68
CA GLY A 55 -9.60 12.79 -6.73
C GLY A 55 -8.82 11.98 -7.76
N GLY A 56 -9.16 10.70 -7.89
CA GLY A 56 -8.55 9.76 -8.83
C GLY A 56 -8.48 8.33 -8.27
N THR A 57 -7.78 7.46 -8.98
CA THR A 57 -7.53 6.08 -8.58
C THR A 57 -6.04 5.78 -8.46
N ALA A 58 -5.68 4.90 -7.53
CA ALA A 58 -4.34 4.37 -7.37
C ALA A 58 -4.40 2.89 -7.00
N ASP A 59 -3.40 2.14 -7.45
CA ASP A 59 -3.20 0.77 -7.04
C ASP A 59 -2.05 0.74 -6.04
N VAL A 60 -2.31 0.17 -4.86
CA VAL A 60 -1.31 -0.04 -3.83
C VAL A 60 -0.95 -1.51 -3.83
N THR A 61 0.27 -1.85 -4.22
CA THR A 61 0.76 -3.22 -4.34
C THR A 61 1.69 -3.57 -3.21
N ALA A 62 1.45 -4.70 -2.55
CA ALA A 62 2.38 -5.28 -1.60
C ALA A 62 3.19 -6.38 -2.28
N LEU A 63 4.50 -6.32 -2.09
CA LEU A 63 5.46 -7.23 -2.70
C LEU A 63 5.90 -8.29 -1.70
N ALA A 64 6.13 -9.51 -2.20
CA ALA A 64 6.68 -10.60 -1.40
C ALA A 64 7.74 -11.39 -2.17
N LYS A 65 8.65 -11.99 -1.41
CA LYS A 65 9.75 -12.80 -1.94
C LYS A 65 10.18 -13.86 -0.93
N ALA A 66 10.60 -15.03 -1.41
CA ALA A 66 11.31 -15.99 -0.57
C ALA A 66 12.70 -15.42 -0.21
N PRO A 67 13.16 -15.54 1.05
CA PRO A 67 14.36 -14.86 1.55
C PRO A 67 15.63 -15.30 0.80
N ASP A 68 15.77 -16.59 0.52
CA ASP A 68 17.00 -17.18 -0.03
C ASP A 68 16.94 -17.44 -1.55
N VAL A 69 15.91 -16.93 -2.22
CA VAL A 69 15.74 -17.11 -3.67
C VAL A 69 16.29 -15.88 -4.41
N ALA A 70 17.08 -16.07 -5.46
CA ALA A 70 17.54 -14.96 -6.29
C ALA A 70 16.37 -14.31 -7.08
N GLY A 71 16.46 -13.01 -7.36
CA GLY A 71 15.49 -12.27 -8.18
C GLY A 71 14.70 -11.19 -7.43
N ALA A 72 13.86 -10.46 -8.16
CA ALA A 72 13.06 -9.37 -7.63
C ALA A 72 11.81 -9.87 -6.87
N PRO A 73 11.35 -9.14 -5.84
CA PRO A 73 10.04 -9.38 -5.23
C PRO A 73 8.91 -9.28 -6.26
N ARG A 74 7.83 -10.03 -6.03
CA ARG A 74 6.64 -10.05 -6.91
C ARG A 74 5.44 -9.49 -6.18
N VAL A 75 4.50 -8.92 -6.93
CA VAL A 75 3.21 -8.49 -6.41
C VAL A 75 2.48 -9.71 -5.84
N ALA A 76 2.13 -9.62 -4.56
CA ALA A 76 1.42 -10.68 -3.84
C ALA A 76 0.05 -10.23 -3.34
N PHE A 77 -0.19 -8.92 -3.30
CA PHE A 77 -1.49 -8.33 -3.00
C PHE A 77 -1.61 -6.96 -3.67
N THR A 78 -2.83 -6.63 -4.12
CA THR A 78 -3.15 -5.32 -4.70
C THR A 78 -4.41 -4.77 -4.02
N LEU A 79 -4.31 -3.54 -3.53
CA LEU A 79 -5.44 -2.76 -3.03
C LEU A 79 -5.76 -1.64 -4.02
N HIS A 80 -6.98 -1.67 -4.56
CA HIS A 80 -7.49 -0.60 -5.41
C HIS A 80 -8.06 0.53 -4.54
N VAL A 81 -7.49 1.73 -4.67
CA VAL A 81 -7.89 2.90 -3.90
C VAL A 81 -8.53 3.93 -4.81
N SER A 82 -9.77 4.31 -4.51
CA SER A 82 -10.44 5.45 -5.14
C SER A 82 -10.50 6.62 -4.16
N VAL A 83 -9.91 7.76 -4.55
CA VAL A 83 -9.99 9.02 -3.81
C VAL A 83 -11.06 9.88 -4.46
N VAL A 84 -12.14 10.16 -3.73
CA VAL A 84 -13.29 10.92 -4.25
C VAL A 84 -13.17 12.36 -3.76
N PRO A 85 -13.11 13.36 -4.66
CA PRO A 85 -12.94 14.76 -4.27
C PRO A 85 -14.14 15.24 -3.46
N TYR A 86 -13.93 16.24 -2.60
CA TYR A 86 -15.07 16.95 -2.01
C TYR A 86 -15.86 17.62 -3.15
N THR A 87 -17.18 17.53 -3.10
CA THR A 87 -18.02 18.32 -4.00
C THR A 87 -17.73 19.79 -3.71
N SER A 88 -17.22 20.53 -4.68
CA SER A 88 -17.31 21.99 -4.60
C SER A 88 -18.80 22.31 -4.66
N GLN A 89 -19.38 22.81 -3.57
CA GLN A 89 -20.60 23.60 -3.74
C GLN A 89 -20.19 24.83 -4.54
N GLY A 90 -20.72 24.93 -5.76
CA GLY A 90 -20.63 26.13 -6.59
C GLY A 90 -21.49 27.24 -6.02
#